data_AF-Q9LHB6-F1
#
_entry.id   AF-Q9LHB6-F1
#
_cell.length_a   1.000
_cell.length_b   1.000
_cell.length_c   1.000
_cell.angle_alpha   90.00
_cell.angle_beta   90.00
_cell.angle_gamma   90.00
#
_symmetry.space_group_name_H-M   'P 1'
#
loop_
_entity.id
_entity.type
_entity.pdbx_description
1 polymer ?
#
loop_
_entity_poly.entity_id
_entity_poly.type
_entity_poly.pdbx_seq_one_letter_code
_entity_poly.pdbx_strand_id
1 'polypeptide(L)'
;MTKRYWNIDLEKIMRAGVHFGHGTRKWNPRMAPYISTKHKEGFNRLLKRDAAVLKRQLSRMETYLGGIKYMTGLPDIVIILDQQEE
;
A
#
# COMPACT_ATOMS: atom_id res chain seq x y z
N MET A 1 1.14 33.65 12.51
CA MET A 1 1.30 32.22 12.13
C MET A 1 1.00 32.08 10.65
N THR A 2 1.88 31.48 9.87
CA THR A 2 1.62 31.11 8.47
C THR A 2 0.76 29.85 8.42
N LYS A 3 -0.41 29.91 7.77
CA LYS A 3 -1.23 28.72 7.51
C LYS A 3 -0.46 27.80 6.57
N ARG A 4 -0.19 26.56 7.01
CA ARG A 4 0.32 25.49 6.14
C ARG A 4 -0.87 24.84 5.45
N TYR A 5 -0.86 24.82 4.13
CA TYR A 5 -1.88 24.14 3.31
C TYR A 5 -1.30 22.84 2.75
N TRP A 6 -2.13 21.81 2.67
CA TRP A 6 -1.77 20.54 2.04
C TRP A 6 -2.15 20.57 0.56
N ASN A 7 -1.24 20.14 -0.33
CA ASN A 7 -1.47 20.11 -1.77
C ASN A 7 -2.24 18.83 -2.17
N ILE A 8 -3.54 18.83 -1.86
CA ILE A 8 -4.48 17.74 -2.12
C ILE A 8 -5.58 18.26 -3.03
N ASP A 9 -5.78 17.58 -4.16
CA ASP A 9 -6.78 17.89 -5.17
C ASP A 9 -7.44 16.60 -5.67
N LEU A 10 -8.74 16.68 -5.98
CA LEU A 10 -9.56 15.54 -6.38
C LEU A 10 -9.10 14.97 -7.73
N GLU A 11 -8.72 15.81 -8.69
CA GLU A 11 -8.25 15.35 -10.00
C GLU A 11 -6.98 14.50 -9.84
N LYS A 12 -6.06 14.94 -8.98
CA LYS A 12 -4.84 14.21 -8.62
C LYS A 12 -5.13 12.86 -7.95
N ILE A 13 -6.09 12.80 -7.02
CA ILE A 13 -6.54 11.55 -6.37
C ILE A 13 -7.15 10.58 -7.40
N MET A 14 -7.97 11.09 -8.32
CA MET A 14 -8.59 10.27 -9.37
C MET A 14 -7.55 9.72 -10.36
N ARG A 15 -6.65 10.57 -10.87
CA ARG A 15 -5.54 10.18 -11.77
C ARG A 15 -4.60 9.14 -11.14
N ALA A 16 -4.37 9.23 -9.82
CA ALA A 16 -3.54 8.27 -9.10
C ALA A 16 -4.24 6.94 -8.76
N GLY A 17 -5.54 6.78 -9.05
CA GLY A 17 -6.29 5.54 -8.82
C GLY A 17 -6.68 5.27 -7.37
N VAL A 18 -6.51 6.24 -6.46
CA VAL A 18 -6.78 6.07 -5.00
C VAL A 18 -8.27 5.83 -4.69
N HIS A 19 -9.15 6.09 -5.65
CA HIS A 19 -10.60 5.90 -5.54
C HIS A 19 -11.08 4.45 -5.81
N PHE A 20 -10.17 3.54 -6.19
CA PHE A 20 -10.49 2.13 -6.35
C PHE A 20 -10.37 1.38 -5.02
N GLY A 21 -11.20 0.36 -4.82
CA GLY A 21 -11.21 -0.46 -3.60
C GLY A 21 -11.52 -1.93 -3.88
N HIS A 22 -11.47 -2.75 -2.83
CA HIS A 22 -11.73 -4.17 -2.90
C HIS A 22 -13.21 -4.50 -3.23
N GLY A 23 -13.43 -5.58 -3.99
CA GLY A 23 -14.78 -6.04 -4.36
C GLY A 23 -15.62 -6.49 -3.15
N THR A 24 -16.95 -6.52 -3.34
CA THR A 24 -17.96 -6.66 -2.28
C THR A 24 -17.86 -7.92 -1.39
N ARG A 25 -17.04 -8.91 -1.77
CA ARG A 25 -16.79 -10.13 -0.99
C ARG A 25 -15.63 -10.01 0.02
N LYS A 26 -14.81 -8.95 -0.05
CA LYS A 26 -13.56 -8.82 0.72
C LYS A 26 -13.54 -7.65 1.73
N TRP A 27 -14.54 -6.76 1.72
CA TRP A 27 -14.54 -5.57 2.57
C TRP A 27 -15.21 -5.83 3.92
N ASN A 28 -14.69 -5.19 4.97
CA ASN A 28 -15.24 -5.22 6.32
C ASN A 28 -16.54 -4.41 6.40
N PRO A 29 -17.69 -4.97 6.85
CA PRO A 29 -18.98 -4.27 6.94
C PRO A 29 -18.97 -2.90 7.64
N ARG A 30 -18.00 -2.64 8.54
CA ARG A 30 -17.85 -1.34 9.21
C ARG A 30 -17.41 -0.20 8.26
N MET A 31 -16.86 -0.52 7.09
CA MET A 31 -16.44 0.47 6.09
C MET A 31 -17.58 0.99 5.22
N ALA A 32 -18.81 0.50 5.41
CA ALA A 32 -19.97 0.84 4.56
C ALA A 32 -20.22 2.36 4.42
N PRO A 33 -20.07 3.20 5.46
CA PRO A 33 -20.26 4.65 5.34
C PRO A 33 -19.24 5.37 4.46
N TYR A 34 -18.15 4.71 4.08
CA TYR A 34 -16.99 5.32 3.41
C TYR A 34 -16.74 4.81 1.98
N ILE A 35 -17.51 3.84 1.50
CA ILE A 35 -17.31 3.19 0.19
C ILE A 35 -18.24 3.78 -0.87
N SER A 36 -17.67 4.21 -2.00
CA SER A 36 -18.39 4.62 -3.22
C SER A 36 -18.24 3.57 -4.32
N THR A 37 -19.33 3.19 -5.00
CA THR A 37 -19.41 1.92 -5.75
C THR A 37 -19.58 2.06 -7.28
N LYS A 38 -18.52 1.84 -8.07
CA LYS A 38 -18.56 1.33 -9.47
C LYS A 38 -17.29 0.48 -9.77
N HIS A 39 -17.40 -0.55 -10.61
CA HIS A 39 -16.47 -1.71 -10.64
C HIS A 39 -15.86 -2.00 -12.03
N LYS A 40 -14.59 -2.45 -12.12
CA LYS A 40 -13.96 -3.14 -13.29
C LYS A 40 -12.57 -3.74 -12.98
N GLU A 41 -12.20 -4.83 -13.65
CA GLU A 41 -10.94 -5.60 -13.55
C GLU A 41 -10.42 -5.97 -14.97
N GLY A 42 -9.22 -6.52 -15.24
CA GLY A 42 -8.14 -7.04 -14.38
C GLY A 42 -6.75 -6.97 -15.07
N PHE A 43 -5.88 -8.00 -14.98
CA PHE A 43 -4.43 -7.91 -15.35
C PHE A 43 -3.83 -9.00 -16.29
N ASN A 44 -2.52 -8.86 -16.59
CA ASN A 44 -1.77 -9.51 -17.70
C ASN A 44 -0.67 -10.53 -17.25
N ARG A 45 0.26 -10.94 -18.15
CA ARG A 45 0.81 -12.31 -18.33
C ARG A 45 2.31 -12.60 -17.99
N LEU A 46 2.58 -13.82 -17.47
CA LEU A 46 3.80 -14.71 -17.53
C LEU A 46 5.12 -14.43 -16.75
N LEU A 47 5.87 -15.54 -16.52
CA LEU A 47 7.16 -15.69 -15.80
C LEU A 47 8.30 -16.21 -16.70
N LYS A 48 9.56 -16.03 -16.27
CA LYS A 48 10.60 -17.10 -16.25
C LYS A 48 11.51 -17.00 -15.00
N ARG A 49 12.11 -18.14 -14.63
CA ARG A 49 13.11 -18.35 -13.55
C ARG A 49 14.51 -18.46 -14.22
N ASP A 50 15.69 -18.37 -13.58
CA ASP A 50 16.16 -19.10 -12.39
C ASP A 50 17.24 -18.37 -11.53
N ALA A 51 17.39 -17.04 -11.62
CA ALA A 51 18.32 -16.26 -10.78
C ALA A 51 17.89 -16.12 -9.29
N ALA A 52 17.33 -17.19 -8.71
CA ALA A 52 16.34 -17.08 -7.64
C ALA A 52 16.88 -17.28 -6.21
N VAL A 53 17.84 -18.17 -5.95
CA VAL A 53 18.10 -18.65 -4.57
C VAL A 53 18.83 -17.63 -3.69
N LEU A 54 20.03 -17.17 -4.09
CA LEU A 54 20.75 -16.11 -3.37
C LEU A 54 19.96 -14.79 -3.37
N LYS A 55 19.30 -14.48 -4.49
CA LYS A 55 18.38 -13.34 -4.60
C LYS A 55 17.23 -13.43 -3.59
N ARG A 56 16.65 -14.61 -3.34
CA ARG A 56 15.62 -14.82 -2.30
C ARG A 56 16.16 -14.58 -0.89
N GLN A 57 17.39 -14.99 -0.56
CA GLN A 57 17.92 -14.78 0.80
C GLN A 57 18.18 -13.29 1.08
N LEU A 58 18.87 -12.61 0.15
CA LEU A 58 19.14 -11.18 0.24
C LEU A 58 17.83 -10.38 0.19
N SER A 59 16.94 -10.69 -0.76
CA SER A 59 15.58 -10.12 -0.82
C SER A 59 14.81 -10.35 0.48
N ARG A 60 14.90 -11.53 1.13
CA ARG A 60 14.20 -11.78 2.40
C ARG A 60 14.70 -10.85 3.51
N MET A 61 16.02 -10.66 3.63
CA MET A 61 16.59 -9.73 4.60
C MET A 61 16.23 -8.27 4.28
N GLU A 62 16.27 -7.88 3.01
CA GLU A 62 15.85 -6.54 2.56
C GLU A 62 14.35 -6.29 2.78
N THR A 63 13.49 -7.27 2.51
CA THR A 63 12.04 -7.19 2.74
C THR A 63 11.69 -7.00 4.21
N TYR A 64 12.31 -7.74 5.13
CA TYR A 64 11.98 -7.63 6.56
C TYR A 64 12.72 -6.51 7.30
N LEU A 65 13.98 -6.23 6.95
CA LEU A 65 14.85 -5.33 7.73
C LEU A 65 15.28 -4.07 6.98
N GLY A 66 15.04 -3.98 5.67
CA GLY A 66 15.47 -2.84 4.85
C GLY A 66 14.88 -1.50 5.30
N GLY A 67 13.60 -1.48 5.67
CA GLY A 67 12.90 -0.27 6.13
C GLY A 67 13.39 0.26 7.50
N ILE A 68 13.93 -0.61 8.35
CA ILE A 68 14.42 -0.25 9.70
C ILE A 68 15.95 -0.24 9.80
N LYS A 69 16.67 -0.52 8.70
CA LYS A 69 18.14 -0.68 8.66
C LYS A 69 18.93 0.50 9.24
N TYR A 70 18.37 1.71 9.21
CA TYR A 70 18.99 2.94 9.69
C TYR A 70 18.43 3.43 11.03
N MET A 71 17.52 2.69 11.67
CA MET A 71 16.98 3.02 12.98
C MET A 71 17.98 2.66 14.08
N THR A 72 18.34 3.64 14.92
CA THR A 72 19.22 3.47 16.09
C THR A 72 18.46 3.30 17.41
N GLY A 73 17.13 3.49 17.38
CA GLY A 73 16.23 3.36 18.53
C GLY A 73 14.80 3.12 18.07
N LEU A 74 13.88 2.96 19.03
CA LEU A 74 12.47 2.72 18.74
C LEU A 74 11.78 4.00 18.19
N PRO A 75 10.87 3.89 17.21
CA PRO A 75 10.13 5.03 16.70
C PRO A 75 8.98 5.42 17.63
N ASP A 76 8.81 6.71 17.90
CA ASP A 76 7.67 7.25 18.68
C ASP A 76 6.35 7.30 17.90
N ILE A 77 6.42 7.23 16.55
CA ILE A 77 5.28 7.33 15.64
C ILE A 77 5.41 6.27 14.55
N VAL A 78 4.35 5.48 14.34
CA VAL A 78 4.24 4.49 13.26
C VAL A 78 3.11 4.89 12.32
N ILE A 79 3.35 4.78 11.01
CA ILE A 79 2.34 5.01 9.96
C ILE A 79 2.09 3.68 9.27
N ILE A 80 0.92 3.11 9.48
CA ILE A 80 0.50 1.82 8.89
C ILE A 80 -0.30 2.09 7.61
N LEU A 81 -0.01 1.34 6.56
CA LEU A 81 -0.77 1.35 5.30
C LEU A 81 -1.50 0.00 5.18
N ASP A 82 -2.78 0.05 4.83
CA ASP A 82 -3.71 -1.10 4.73
C ASP A 82 -3.76 -2.02 5.98
N GLN A 83 -4.56 -1.60 6.97
CA GLN A 83 -4.77 -2.31 8.25
C GLN A 83 -5.62 -3.60 8.12
N GLN A 84 -5.87 -4.14 6.92
CA GLN A 84 -6.58 -5.43 6.77
C GLN A 84 -5.65 -6.62 6.53
N GLU A 85 -4.36 -6.39 6.26
CA GLU A 85 -3.38 -7.45 5.97
C GLU A 85 -2.41 -7.71 7.16
N GLU A 86 -2.76 -7.25 8.36
CA GLU A 86 -2.03 -7.37 9.64
C GLU A 86 -2.81 -8.20 10.68
#